data_AF-A0A1V5JTK1-F1
#
_entry.id   AF-A0A1V5JTK1-F1
#
_cell.length_a   1.000
_cell.length_b   1.000
_cell.length_c   1.000
_cell.angle_alpha   90.00
_cell.angle_beta   90.00
_cell.angle_gamma   90.00
#
_symmetry.space_group_name_H-M   'P 1'
#
loop_
_entity.id
_entity.type
_entity.pdbx_description
1 polymer ?
#
loop_
_entity_poly.entity_id
_entity_poly.type
_entity_poly.pdbx_seq_one_letter_code
_entity_poly.pdbx_strand_id
1 'polypeptide(L)'
;MSGLGSKKTDRSSGGGRGDSLGYLWVDDARDVFRGAALVTDFRGIPKDFRYSDPISPSRLERVLYGGALEVYLREEIILTNLLAAVEFPPGLWICSARELLRPLRSLGGVPAVLLQESSHDPLDFAGEVRPFGDETTFLVQLSELAAPLRLDVTREDLPRVGDLVALLGRAAETMDVKEPFGRIVKALQAIDEEARG
;
A
#
# COMPACT_ATOMS: atom_id res chain seq x y z
N MET A 1 38.34 9.03 39.78
CA MET A 1 39.01 8.87 38.48
C MET A 1 38.54 7.57 37.84
N SER A 2 37.65 7.70 36.86
CA SER A 2 37.61 7.02 35.55
C SER A 2 38.02 5.54 35.37
N GLY A 3 37.04 4.77 34.85
CA GLY A 3 37.17 3.89 33.67
C GLY A 3 37.57 2.43 33.94
N LEU A 4 37.13 1.41 33.22
CA LEU A 4 36.31 1.29 32.01
C LEU A 4 35.57 -0.06 32.05
N GLY A 5 34.26 -0.06 31.88
CA GLY A 5 33.48 -1.26 31.54
C GLY A 5 32.79 -1.00 30.21
N SER A 6 33.42 -1.41 29.11
CA SER A 6 32.84 -1.32 27.77
C SER A 6 31.62 -2.24 27.67
N LYS A 7 30.43 -1.66 27.82
CA LYS A 7 29.17 -2.34 27.52
C LYS A 7 29.02 -2.36 26.00
N LYS A 8 29.26 -3.54 25.43
CA LYS A 8 28.98 -3.87 24.03
C LYS A 8 27.50 -3.61 23.78
N THR A 9 27.19 -2.54 23.05
CA THR A 9 25.82 -2.24 22.61
C THR A 9 25.46 -3.24 21.52
N ASP A 10 24.60 -4.17 21.91
CA ASP A 10 23.86 -5.04 21.03
C ASP A 10 22.99 -4.15 20.12
N ARG A 11 23.41 -3.95 18.87
CA ARG A 11 22.54 -3.38 17.83
C ARG A 11 21.67 -4.51 17.32
N SER A 12 20.59 -4.80 18.04
CA SER A 12 19.46 -5.54 17.50
C SER A 12 18.84 -4.69 16.40
N SER A 13 19.11 -5.03 15.14
CA SER A 13 18.34 -4.57 13.98
C SER A 13 16.97 -5.27 13.98
N GLY A 14 16.11 -4.86 14.91
CA GLY A 14 14.69 -5.18 14.89
C GLY A 14 13.97 -4.05 14.16
N GLY A 15 13.74 -4.20 12.86
CA GLY A 15 12.86 -3.29 12.13
C GLY A 15 11.46 -3.38 12.72
N GLY A 16 11.08 -2.39 13.53
CA GLY A 16 9.73 -2.30 14.06
C GLY A 16 8.72 -2.17 12.92
N ARG A 17 7.45 -2.50 13.20
CA ARG A 17 6.31 -2.30 12.26
C ARG A 17 6.22 -0.88 11.65
N GLY A 18 6.98 0.11 12.15
CA GLY A 18 6.95 1.50 11.71
C GLY A 18 7.82 1.88 10.50
N ASP A 19 8.67 0.98 9.98
CA ASP A 19 9.64 1.30 8.90
C ASP A 19 9.43 0.44 7.63
N SER A 20 8.17 0.11 7.33
CA SER A 20 7.80 -0.58 6.10
C SER A 20 6.45 -0.15 5.57
N LEU A 21 6.35 -0.12 4.24
CA LEU A 21 5.14 0.19 3.48
C LEU A 21 4.64 -1.08 2.81
N GLY A 22 3.34 -1.33 2.90
CA GLY A 22 2.67 -2.37 2.14
C GLY A 22 1.92 -1.79 0.98
N TYR A 23 1.98 -2.46 -0.16
CA TYR A 23 1.34 -2.08 -1.41
C TYR A 23 0.34 -3.16 -1.77
N LEU A 24 -0.94 -2.82 -1.74
CA LEU A 24 -2.03 -3.72 -2.10
C LEU A 24 -2.55 -3.36 -3.48
N TRP A 25 -2.46 -4.30 -4.41
CA TRP A 25 -2.99 -4.17 -5.75
C TRP A 25 -4.07 -5.22 -5.97
N VAL A 26 -5.21 -4.80 -6.50
CA VAL A 26 -6.27 -5.71 -6.96
C VAL A 26 -6.72 -5.23 -8.34
N ASP A 27 -6.89 -6.17 -9.25
CA ASP A 27 -7.38 -5.98 -10.61
C ASP A 27 -8.46 -7.03 -10.91
N ASP A 28 -9.36 -6.67 -11.80
CA ASP A 28 -10.52 -7.43 -12.22
C ASP A 28 -10.72 -7.37 -13.73
N ALA A 29 -9.65 -7.07 -14.47
CA ALA A 29 -9.65 -6.99 -15.92
C ALA A 29 -10.29 -8.22 -16.57
N ARG A 30 -11.27 -7.97 -17.45
CA ARG A 30 -11.97 -8.99 -18.26
C ARG A 30 -12.65 -10.08 -17.40
N ASP A 31 -13.22 -9.69 -16.26
CA ASP A 31 -13.85 -10.58 -15.29
C ASP A 31 -12.91 -11.62 -14.66
N VAL A 32 -11.61 -11.33 -14.64
CA VAL A 32 -10.62 -12.17 -13.96
C VAL A 32 -10.06 -11.37 -12.80
N PHE A 33 -10.38 -11.82 -11.59
CA PHE A 33 -9.98 -11.14 -10.37
C PHE A 33 -8.62 -11.66 -9.92
N ARG A 34 -7.71 -10.76 -9.60
CA ARG A 34 -6.40 -11.09 -9.06
C ARG A 34 -5.95 -10.00 -8.10
N GLY A 35 -5.23 -10.40 -7.06
CA GLY A 35 -4.59 -9.43 -6.17
C GLY A 35 -3.15 -9.80 -5.84
N ALA A 36 -2.42 -8.81 -5.36
CA ALA A 36 -1.08 -8.98 -4.83
C ALA A 36 -0.79 -7.97 -3.72
N ALA A 37 0.06 -8.37 -2.80
CA ALA A 37 0.60 -7.55 -1.74
C ALA A 37 2.12 -7.57 -1.79
N LEU A 38 2.75 -6.40 -1.84
CA LEU A 38 4.20 -6.24 -1.74
C LEU A 38 4.52 -5.40 -0.51
N VAL A 39 5.34 -5.92 0.39
CA VAL A 39 5.87 -5.15 1.53
C VAL A 39 7.30 -4.76 1.24
N THR A 40 7.65 -3.50 1.48
CA THR A 40 9.01 -2.96 1.31
C THR A 40 9.48 -2.23 2.56
N ASP A 41 10.79 -2.11 2.77
CA ASP A 41 11.32 -1.05 3.63
C ASP A 41 11.33 0.31 2.91
N PHE A 42 11.74 1.37 3.60
CA PHE A 42 11.80 2.72 3.02
C PHE A 42 12.88 2.90 1.95
N ARG A 43 13.82 1.96 1.84
CA ARG A 43 14.78 1.94 0.72
C ARG A 43 14.17 1.28 -0.52
N GLY A 44 12.91 0.87 -0.45
CA GLY A 44 12.19 0.14 -1.48
C GLY A 44 12.64 -1.31 -1.60
N ILE A 45 13.37 -1.89 -0.64
CA ILE A 45 13.79 -3.29 -0.72
C ILE A 45 12.60 -4.18 -0.39
N PRO A 46 12.19 -5.13 -1.28
CA PRO A 46 11.13 -6.08 -0.99
C PRO A 46 11.43 -6.93 0.25
N LYS A 47 10.46 -7.02 1.16
CA LYS A 47 10.48 -7.85 2.36
C LYS A 47 9.57 -9.07 2.25
N ASP A 48 8.42 -8.90 1.59
CA ASP A 48 7.43 -9.94 1.41
C ASP A 48 6.64 -9.68 0.12
N PHE A 49 6.27 -10.74 -0.59
CA PHE A 49 5.43 -10.65 -1.77
C PHE A 49 4.43 -11.81 -1.76
N ARG A 50 3.15 -11.46 -1.83
CA ARG A 50 2.03 -12.42 -1.89
C ARG A 50 1.17 -12.08 -3.09
N TYR A 51 0.58 -13.10 -3.70
CA TYR A 51 -0.36 -12.94 -4.80
C TYR A 51 -1.44 -14.02 -4.73
N SER A 52 -2.57 -13.74 -5.36
CA SER A 52 -3.60 -14.74 -5.62
C SER A 52 -3.44 -15.29 -7.04
N ASP A 53 -3.82 -16.55 -7.23
CA ASP A 53 -4.09 -17.04 -8.57
C ASP A 53 -5.27 -16.26 -9.19
N PRO A 54 -5.36 -16.19 -10.53
CA PRO A 54 -6.50 -15.57 -11.21
C PRO A 54 -7.81 -16.30 -10.90
N ILE A 55 -8.85 -15.56 -10.51
CA ILE A 55 -10.16 -16.09 -10.17
C ILE A 55 -11.18 -15.66 -11.24
N SER A 56 -11.77 -16.64 -11.93
CA SER A 56 -12.84 -16.40 -12.90
C SER A 56 -14.16 -16.92 -12.35
N PRO A 57 -15.09 -16.04 -11.91
CA PRO A 57 -16.37 -16.49 -11.39
C PRO A 57 -17.21 -17.15 -12.47
N SER A 58 -17.75 -18.32 -12.12
CA SER A 58 -18.65 -19.09 -12.96
C SER A 58 -19.96 -18.35 -13.23
N ARG A 59 -20.67 -18.78 -14.28
CA ARG A 59 -22.02 -18.25 -14.57
C ARG A 59 -22.98 -18.44 -13.40
N LEU A 60 -22.86 -19.54 -12.66
CA LEU A 60 -23.71 -19.81 -11.49
C LEU A 60 -23.41 -18.80 -10.38
N GLU A 61 -22.15 -18.58 -10.03
CA GLU A 61 -21.76 -17.60 -9.00
C GLU A 61 -22.24 -16.20 -9.36
N ARG A 62 -22.13 -15.79 -10.63
CA ARG A 62 -22.68 -14.50 -11.09
C ARG A 62 -24.18 -14.38 -10.87
N VAL A 63 -24.93 -15.45 -11.09
CA VAL A 63 -26.39 -15.46 -10.86
C VAL A 63 -26.70 -15.43 -9.36
N LEU A 64 -25.97 -16.17 -8.54
CA LEU A 64 -26.22 -16.28 -7.10
C LEU A 64 -25.83 -15.02 -6.33
N TYR A 65 -24.68 -14.44 -6.63
CA TYR A 65 -24.15 -13.27 -5.92
C TYR A 65 -24.63 -11.95 -6.53
N GLY A 66 -25.03 -11.93 -7.81
CA GLY A 66 -25.50 -10.73 -8.48
C GLY A 66 -24.54 -9.56 -8.34
N GLY A 67 -25.06 -8.39 -7.99
CA GLY A 67 -24.27 -7.16 -7.81
C GLY A 67 -23.28 -7.18 -6.64
N ALA A 68 -23.34 -8.18 -5.75
CA ALA A 68 -22.40 -8.30 -4.62
C ALA A 68 -21.14 -9.12 -4.97
N LEU A 69 -21.10 -9.76 -6.15
CA LEU A 69 -20.02 -10.68 -6.50
C LEU A 69 -18.65 -9.99 -6.49
N GLU A 70 -18.52 -8.81 -7.08
CA GLU A 70 -17.24 -8.12 -7.15
C GLU A 70 -16.70 -7.78 -5.76
N VAL A 71 -17.57 -7.26 -4.89
CA VAL A 71 -17.22 -6.91 -3.50
C VAL A 71 -16.79 -8.17 -2.75
N TYR A 72 -17.54 -9.27 -2.88
CA TYR A 72 -17.18 -10.54 -2.27
C TYR A 72 -15.81 -11.06 -2.75
N LEU A 73 -15.56 -11.06 -4.06
CA LEU A 73 -14.29 -11.52 -4.60
C LEU A 73 -13.10 -10.65 -4.16
N ARG A 74 -13.25 -9.32 -4.23
CA ARG A 74 -12.18 -8.39 -3.85
C ARG A 74 -11.91 -8.42 -2.34
N GLU A 75 -12.94 -8.29 -1.51
CA GLU A 75 -12.78 -8.11 -0.06
C GLU A 75 -12.71 -9.44 0.70
N GLU A 76 -13.67 -10.33 0.51
CA GLU A 76 -13.79 -11.54 1.32
C GLU A 76 -12.82 -12.64 0.88
N ILE A 77 -12.53 -12.73 -0.42
CA ILE A 77 -11.63 -13.75 -0.96
C ILE A 77 -10.20 -13.21 -1.11
N ILE A 78 -9.98 -12.22 -1.98
CA ILE A 78 -8.63 -11.78 -2.33
C ILE A 78 -7.97 -11.08 -1.15
N LEU A 79 -8.60 -10.04 -0.63
CA LEU A 79 -8.00 -9.20 0.40
C LEU A 79 -7.76 -9.95 1.71
N THR A 80 -8.77 -10.68 2.21
CA THR A 80 -8.63 -11.51 3.43
C THR A 80 -7.48 -12.52 3.30
N ASN A 81 -7.39 -13.25 2.19
CA ASN A 81 -6.34 -14.25 2.00
C ASN A 81 -4.96 -13.61 1.86
N LEU A 82 -4.83 -12.52 1.11
CA LEU A 82 -3.55 -11.82 0.96
C LEU A 82 -3.04 -11.29 2.30
N LEU A 83 -3.90 -10.61 3.07
CA LEU A 83 -3.51 -10.03 4.35
C LEU A 83 -3.15 -11.11 5.38
N ALA A 84 -3.87 -12.24 5.38
CA ALA A 84 -3.53 -13.38 6.23
C ALA A 84 -2.19 -14.04 5.84
N ALA A 85 -1.82 -13.97 4.56
CA ALA A 85 -0.58 -14.57 4.05
C ALA A 85 0.66 -13.69 4.22
N VAL A 86 0.49 -12.39 4.53
CA VAL A 86 1.62 -11.45 4.73
C VAL A 86 2.32 -11.79 6.06
N GLU A 87 3.59 -12.19 5.97
CA GLU A 87 4.44 -12.53 7.12
C GLU A 87 5.05 -11.29 7.77
N PHE A 88 5.26 -10.23 7.01
CA PHE A 88 5.84 -8.97 7.47
C PHE A 88 4.82 -7.83 7.39
N PRO A 89 3.89 -7.70 8.36
CA PRO A 89 2.83 -6.69 8.28
C PRO A 89 3.42 -5.27 8.33
N PRO A 90 3.02 -4.38 7.40
CA PRO A 90 3.54 -3.01 7.32
C PRO A 90 2.92 -2.09 8.37
N GLY A 91 3.48 -0.88 8.51
CA GLY A 91 2.90 0.17 9.37
C GLY A 91 1.86 1.03 8.65
N LEU A 92 1.84 0.97 7.32
CA LEU A 92 0.94 1.67 6.43
C LEU A 92 0.68 0.81 5.20
N TRP A 93 -0.58 0.68 4.82
CA TRP A 93 -0.97 0.13 3.52
C TRP A 93 -1.24 1.23 2.51
N ILE A 94 -0.81 1.01 1.27
CA ILE A 94 -1.07 1.85 0.11
C ILE A 94 -1.84 0.98 -0.90
N CYS A 95 -3.07 1.34 -1.26
CA CYS A 95 -3.90 0.56 -2.17
C CYS A 95 -3.97 1.15 -3.57
N SER A 96 -4.30 0.31 -4.56
CA SER A 96 -4.41 0.71 -5.97
C SER A 96 -5.71 1.43 -6.33
N ALA A 97 -6.76 1.28 -5.52
CA ALA A 97 -8.09 1.79 -5.80
C ALA A 97 -8.81 2.27 -4.53
N ARG A 98 -9.77 3.19 -4.68
CA ARG A 98 -10.39 3.91 -3.56
C ARG A 98 -11.34 3.02 -2.76
N GLU A 99 -12.05 2.13 -3.43
CA GLU A 99 -12.92 1.11 -2.86
C GLU A 99 -12.18 0.16 -1.90
N LEU A 100 -10.86 0.01 -2.05
CA LEU A 100 -10.04 -0.83 -1.18
C LEU A 100 -9.64 -0.14 0.13
N LEU A 101 -9.71 1.19 0.22
CA LEU A 101 -9.23 1.94 1.38
C LEU A 101 -9.83 1.44 2.70
N ARG A 102 -11.16 1.40 2.77
CA ARG A 102 -11.89 1.03 3.98
C ARG A 102 -11.72 -0.44 4.35
N PRO A 103 -11.92 -1.42 3.46
CA PRO A 103 -11.73 -2.83 3.81
C PRO A 103 -10.27 -3.15 4.14
N LEU A 104 -9.29 -2.56 3.44
CA LEU A 104 -7.87 -2.76 3.73
C LEU A 104 -7.49 -2.24 5.11
N ARG A 105 -7.97 -1.04 5.47
CA ARG A 105 -7.80 -0.53 6.83
C ARG A 105 -8.42 -1.47 7.87
N SER A 106 -9.66 -1.90 7.62
CA SER A 106 -10.42 -2.73 8.57
C SER A 106 -9.76 -4.09 8.80
N LEU A 107 -9.38 -4.79 7.73
CA LEU A 107 -8.81 -6.13 7.78
C LEU A 107 -7.31 -6.09 8.14
N GLY A 108 -6.58 -5.09 7.67
CA GLY A 108 -5.13 -4.95 7.90
C GLY A 108 -4.77 -4.39 9.28
N GLY A 109 -5.72 -3.74 9.98
CA GLY A 109 -5.53 -3.25 11.34
C GLY A 109 -4.56 -2.07 11.49
N VAL A 110 -4.10 -1.49 10.38
CA VAL A 110 -3.24 -0.30 10.29
C VAL A 110 -3.83 0.66 9.26
N PRO A 111 -3.41 1.94 9.23
CA PRO A 111 -3.93 2.89 8.25
C PRO A 111 -3.75 2.42 6.81
N ALA A 112 -4.69 2.83 5.96
CA ALA A 112 -4.65 2.59 4.52
C ALA A 112 -4.83 3.91 3.78
N VAL A 113 -4.05 4.08 2.71
CA VAL A 113 -4.08 5.27 1.85
C VAL A 113 -4.08 4.90 0.38
N LEU A 114 -4.54 5.83 -0.45
CA LEU A 114 -4.42 5.76 -1.90
C LEU A 114 -3.60 6.97 -2.34
N LEU A 115 -2.61 6.71 -3.20
CA LEU A 115 -1.74 7.73 -3.77
C LEU A 115 -1.94 7.82 -5.28
N GLN A 116 -2.30 9.01 -5.75
CA GLN A 116 -2.50 9.27 -7.18
C GLN A 116 -1.64 10.44 -7.63
N GLU A 117 -1.21 10.40 -8.89
CA GLU A 117 -0.57 11.55 -9.51
C GLU A 117 -1.54 12.72 -9.55
N SER A 118 -1.00 13.92 -9.40
CA SER A 118 -1.73 15.15 -9.61
C SER A 118 -1.01 16.00 -10.64
N SER A 119 -1.76 16.85 -11.34
CA SER A 119 -1.23 17.82 -12.30
C SER A 119 -1.14 19.23 -11.72
N HIS A 120 -1.11 19.35 -10.39
CA HIS A 120 -0.99 20.64 -9.71
C HIS A 120 0.47 21.10 -9.67
N ASP A 121 0.66 22.41 -9.59
CA ASP A 121 1.97 22.98 -9.34
C ASP A 121 2.52 22.49 -7.98
N PRO A 122 3.85 22.35 -7.83
CA PRO A 122 4.48 22.06 -6.55
C PRO A 122 3.96 22.97 -5.43
N LEU A 123 3.73 22.37 -4.26
CA LEU A 123 3.49 23.12 -3.03
C LEU A 123 4.81 23.72 -2.51
N ASP A 124 4.74 24.50 -1.44
CA ASP A 124 5.81 25.38 -1.00
C ASP A 124 7.01 24.60 -0.42
N PHE A 125 6.78 23.47 0.24
CA PHE A 125 7.84 22.64 0.82
C PHE A 125 7.43 21.17 0.96
N ALA A 126 8.42 20.27 1.02
CA ALA A 126 8.20 18.85 1.29
C ALA A 126 7.58 18.64 2.69
N GLY A 127 6.54 17.82 2.77
CA GLY A 127 5.70 17.61 3.95
C GLY A 127 4.47 18.51 4.00
N GLU A 128 4.31 19.47 3.08
CA GLU A 128 3.10 20.29 3.02
C GLU A 128 1.86 19.46 2.63
N VAL A 129 0.74 19.76 3.29
CA VAL A 129 -0.57 19.13 3.09
C VAL A 129 -1.61 20.20 2.87
N ARG A 130 -2.39 20.09 1.79
CA ARG A 130 -3.54 20.97 1.50
C ARG A 130 -4.80 20.14 1.28
N PRO A 131 -5.96 20.49 1.88
CA PRO A 131 -7.23 19.86 1.54
C PRO A 131 -7.52 19.96 0.04
N PHE A 132 -8.09 18.91 -0.55
CA PHE A 132 -8.36 18.86 -1.98
C PHE A 132 -9.58 18.00 -2.29
N GLY A 133 -10.61 18.58 -2.93
CA GLY A 133 -11.81 17.82 -3.26
C GLY A 133 -12.69 17.56 -2.02
N ASP A 134 -12.84 16.30 -1.63
CA ASP A 134 -13.65 15.91 -0.47
C ASP A 134 -12.88 16.01 0.86
N GLU A 135 -13.60 15.81 1.97
CA GLU A 135 -13.04 15.90 3.34
C GLU A 135 -11.94 14.87 3.65
N THR A 136 -11.82 13.82 2.84
CA THR A 136 -10.86 12.71 2.99
C THR A 136 -9.69 12.76 2.02
N THR A 137 -9.56 13.85 1.28
CA THR A 137 -8.62 13.96 0.18
C THR A 137 -7.73 15.19 0.32
N PHE A 138 -6.44 15.00 0.05
CA PHE A 138 -5.41 16.01 0.25
C PHE A 138 -4.44 16.03 -0.93
N LEU A 139 -3.87 17.19 -1.24
CA LEU A 139 -2.61 17.29 -1.98
C LEU A 139 -1.47 17.25 -0.98
N VAL A 140 -0.48 16.41 -1.24
CA VAL A 140 0.69 16.20 -0.37
C VAL A 140 1.97 16.33 -1.17
N GLN A 141 2.87 17.19 -0.69
CA GLN A 141 4.18 17.38 -1.32
C GLN A 141 5.19 16.44 -0.66
N LEU A 142 5.61 15.37 -1.35
CA LEU A 142 6.58 14.42 -0.79
C LEU A 142 8.04 14.70 -1.19
N SER A 143 8.27 15.53 -2.21
CA SER A 143 9.60 15.88 -2.72
C SER A 143 9.58 17.27 -3.36
N GLU A 144 10.56 18.12 -3.11
CA GLU A 144 10.62 19.47 -3.71
C GLU A 144 10.78 19.47 -5.25
N LEU A 145 11.12 18.33 -5.84
CA LEU A 145 11.43 18.20 -7.27
C LEU A 145 10.28 17.63 -8.10
N ALA A 146 9.15 17.29 -7.49
CA ALA A 146 8.02 16.62 -8.14
C ALA A 146 6.71 17.38 -7.92
N ALA A 147 5.71 17.09 -8.76
CA ALA A 147 4.34 17.51 -8.50
C ALA A 147 3.82 16.85 -7.20
N PRO A 148 2.89 17.48 -6.47
CA PRO A 148 2.29 16.88 -5.30
C PRO A 148 1.47 15.65 -5.70
N LEU A 149 1.35 14.70 -4.78
CA LEU A 149 0.46 13.56 -4.93
C LEU A 149 -0.91 13.88 -4.34
N ARG A 150 -1.96 13.29 -4.90
CA ARG A 150 -3.25 13.18 -4.22
C ARG A 150 -3.20 12.02 -3.24
N LEU A 151 -3.49 12.32 -1.98
CA LEU A 151 -3.62 11.37 -0.88
C LEU A 151 -5.09 11.26 -0.49
N ASP A 152 -5.66 10.08 -0.66
CA ASP A 152 -6.98 9.74 -0.13
C ASP A 152 -6.80 8.86 1.12
N VAL A 153 -7.47 9.22 2.21
CA VAL A 153 -7.47 8.49 3.50
C VAL A 153 -8.87 8.01 3.85
N THR A 154 -9.00 7.13 4.84
CA THR A 154 -10.32 6.88 5.44
C THR A 154 -10.69 7.97 6.44
N ARG A 155 -11.99 8.10 6.75
CA ARG A 155 -12.48 9.06 7.78
C ARG A 155 -11.86 8.80 9.14
N GLU A 156 -11.64 7.54 9.48
CA GLU A 156 -11.04 7.11 10.74
C GLU A 156 -9.56 7.51 10.86
N ASP A 157 -8.88 7.70 9.74
CA ASP A 157 -7.46 8.09 9.69
C ASP A 157 -7.26 9.60 9.47
N LEU A 158 -8.33 10.39 9.34
CA LEU A 158 -8.28 11.86 9.25
C LEU A 158 -7.41 12.52 10.34
N PRO A 159 -7.53 12.15 11.63
CA PRO A 159 -6.68 12.74 12.66
C PRO A 159 -5.19 12.42 12.52
N ARG A 160 -4.83 11.48 11.63
CA ARG A 160 -3.47 10.95 11.45
C ARG A 160 -2.81 11.43 10.15
N VAL A 161 -3.47 12.27 9.35
CA VAL A 161 -2.95 12.72 8.04
C VAL A 161 -1.52 13.29 8.15
N GLY A 162 -1.24 14.11 9.17
CA GLY A 162 0.12 14.63 9.39
C GLY A 162 1.16 13.53 9.63
N ASP A 163 0.86 12.53 10.46
CA ASP A 163 1.75 11.40 10.73
C ASP A 163 1.96 10.54 9.47
N LEU A 164 0.90 10.32 8.68
CA LEU A 164 0.95 9.56 7.44
C LEU A 164 1.81 10.25 6.39
N VAL A 165 1.69 11.58 6.25
CA VAL A 165 2.51 12.36 5.33
C VAL A 165 3.97 12.39 5.77
N ALA A 166 4.25 12.52 7.08
CA ALA A 166 5.60 12.40 7.59
C ALA A 166 6.19 11.00 7.30
N LEU A 167 5.41 9.93 7.47
CA LEU A 167 5.82 8.56 7.15
C LEU A 167 6.16 8.39 5.67
N LEU A 168 5.28 8.85 4.79
CA LEU A 168 5.45 8.81 3.33
C LEU A 168 6.64 9.68 2.89
N GLY A 169 6.83 10.84 3.51
CA GLY A 169 7.97 11.73 3.26
C GLY A 169 9.31 11.04 3.57
N ARG A 170 9.42 10.35 4.70
CA ARG A 170 10.62 9.56 5.04
C ARG A 170 10.93 8.48 4.00
N ALA A 171 9.91 7.83 3.46
CA ALA A 171 10.11 6.86 2.37
C ALA A 171 10.53 7.57 1.07
N ALA A 172 9.91 8.70 0.75
CA ALA A 172 10.19 9.50 -0.45
C ALA A 172 11.63 10.05 -0.51
N GLU A 173 12.33 10.16 0.62
CA GLU A 173 13.75 10.51 0.68
C GLU A 173 14.65 9.49 -0.04
N THR A 174 14.25 8.22 -0.09
CA THR A 174 15.09 7.13 -0.61
C THR A 174 14.46 6.29 -1.72
N MET A 175 13.18 6.47 -2.01
CA MET A 175 12.49 5.75 -3.08
C MET A 175 11.35 6.59 -3.70
N ASP A 176 10.97 6.25 -4.94
CA ASP A 176 9.67 6.63 -5.45
C ASP A 176 8.60 5.78 -4.75
N VAL A 177 7.72 6.42 -3.97
CA VAL A 177 6.71 5.74 -3.17
C VAL A 177 5.63 5.06 -4.00
N LYS A 178 5.48 5.37 -5.30
CA LYS A 178 4.50 4.72 -6.20
C LYS A 178 5.09 3.61 -7.04
N GLU A 179 6.40 3.66 -7.31
CA GLU A 179 7.08 2.69 -8.17
C GLU A 179 6.88 1.21 -7.78
N PRO A 180 6.73 0.83 -6.49
CA PRO A 180 6.44 -0.56 -6.11
C PRO A 180 5.18 -1.16 -6.75
N PHE A 181 4.16 -0.36 -7.10
CA PHE A 181 3.01 -0.88 -7.87
C PHE A 181 3.42 -1.39 -9.25
N GLY A 182 4.36 -0.70 -9.91
CA GLY A 182 4.93 -1.16 -11.18
C GLY A 182 5.69 -2.48 -11.04
N ARG A 183 6.34 -2.71 -9.90
CA ARG A 183 7.00 -3.99 -9.61
C ARG A 183 6.01 -5.12 -9.39
N ILE A 184 4.89 -4.86 -8.70
CA ILE A 184 3.81 -5.84 -8.54
C ILE A 184 3.34 -6.31 -9.92
N VAL A 185 3.00 -5.38 -10.82
CA VAL A 185 2.53 -5.72 -12.17
C VAL A 185 3.56 -6.55 -12.93
N LYS A 186 4.84 -6.17 -12.90
CA LYS A 186 5.93 -6.93 -13.54
C LYS A 186 6.12 -8.32 -12.94
N ALA A 187 5.98 -8.47 -11.62
CA ALA A 187 6.11 -9.76 -10.95
C ALA A 187 4.96 -10.71 -11.36
N LEU A 188 3.73 -10.20 -11.43
CA LEU A 188 2.57 -10.98 -11.89
C LEU A 188 2.72 -11.40 -13.36
N GLN A 189 3.27 -10.52 -14.21
CA GLN A 189 3.59 -10.86 -15.59
C GLN A 189 4.62 -11.99 -15.69
N ALA A 190 5.70 -11.93 -14.92
CA ALA A 190 6.72 -12.99 -14.88
C ALA A 190 6.13 -14.35 -14.45
N ILE A 191 5.26 -14.35 -13.43
CA ILE A 191 4.55 -15.56 -12.97
C ILE A 191 3.69 -16.15 -14.09
N ASP A 192 2.99 -15.31 -14.86
CA ASP A 192 2.15 -15.76 -15.97
C ASP A 192 2.96 -16.33 -17.14
N GLU A 193 4.17 -15.79 -17.37
CA GLU A 193 5.11 -16.29 -18.37
C GLU A 193 5.68 -17.65 -17.96
N GLU A 194 6.09 -17.80 -16.70
CA GLU A 194 6.61 -19.06 -16.15
C GLU A 194 5.55 -20.18 -16.17
N ALA A 195 4.28 -19.85 -15.88
CA ALA A 195 3.19 -20.83 -15.92
C ALA A 195 2.85 -21.34 -17.33
N ARG A 196 3.32 -20.65 -18.39
CA ARG A 196 3.10 -21.02 -19.79
C ARG A 196 4.29 -21.75 -20.42
N GLY A 197 5.46 -21.70 -19.78
CA GLY A 197 6.69 -22.38 -20.21
C GLY A 197 6.75 -23.82 -19.75
#